data_AF-A0A2W5KA89-F1
#
_entry.id   AF-A0A2W5KA89-F1
#
_cell.length_a   1.000
_cell.length_b   1.000
_cell.length_c   1.000
_cell.angle_alpha   90.00
_cell.angle_beta   90.00
_cell.angle_gamma   90.00
#
_symmetry.space_group_name_H-M   'P 1'
#
loop_
_entity.id
_entity.type
_entity.pdbx_description
1 polymer ?
#
loop_
_entity_poly.entity_id
_entity_poly.type
_entity_poly.pdbx_seq_one_letter_code
_entity_poly.pdbx_strand_id
1 'polypeptide(L)'
;MTIRHPLAFALVLAAAPAAAADFPLSFTADGTSRWYEFYTDSFAQLDKGYGGDPALDGYFRIGAEADPFAPTMFEEAADGADVFPHEHAFTNIGTISYAGSGDGTFPITAVTLDVSPHVTAEHGVLGTDYRTTVGSPVGTVTVSGGIVTDVRLEAAIRFELDATYIPSMGWLPYDGTLSMAGDRFDLFVDDEYAFAHGNLRYAWDLTGRIDGVGGAADRIFDSGFD
;
A
#
# COMPACT_ATOMS: atom_id res chain seq x y z
N MET A 1 24.93 26.98 66.47
CA MET A 1 24.02 27.38 65.38
C MET A 1 24.51 26.68 64.12
N THR A 2 23.87 25.57 63.75
CA THR A 2 24.40 24.59 62.78
C THR A 2 23.58 24.71 61.50
N ILE A 3 24.16 25.30 60.46
CA ILE A 3 23.49 25.56 59.18
C ILE A 3 23.55 24.28 58.33
N ARG A 4 22.47 23.51 58.32
CA ARG A 4 22.32 22.33 57.45
C ARG A 4 21.95 22.79 56.04
N HIS A 5 22.85 22.56 55.08
CA HIS A 5 22.59 22.78 53.66
C HIS A 5 21.95 21.51 53.08
N PRO A 6 20.77 21.59 52.44
CA PRO A 6 20.19 20.44 51.76
C PRO A 6 20.99 20.14 50.50
N LEU A 7 21.60 18.95 50.45
CA LEU A 7 22.18 18.40 49.23
C LEU A 7 21.04 18.05 48.27
N ALA A 8 20.85 18.83 47.22
CA ALA A 8 19.94 18.50 46.13
C ALA A 8 20.66 17.50 45.19
N PHE A 9 20.25 16.24 45.23
CA PHE A 9 20.67 15.22 44.27
C PHE A 9 19.86 15.43 42.97
N ALA A 10 20.50 15.94 41.93
CA ALA A 10 19.93 15.98 40.60
C ALA A 10 20.00 14.56 39.99
N LEU A 11 18.86 13.86 39.95
CA LEU A 11 18.74 12.61 39.21
C LEU A 11 18.72 12.93 37.71
N VAL A 12 19.82 12.66 37.02
CA VAL A 12 19.84 12.65 35.55
C VAL A 12 19.24 11.30 35.13
N LEU A 13 17.95 11.29 34.75
CA LEU A 13 17.39 10.16 34.02
C LEU A 13 18.06 10.13 32.64
N ALA A 14 19.01 9.23 32.45
CA ALA A 14 19.47 8.86 31.13
C ALA A 14 18.33 8.10 30.43
N ALA A 15 17.63 8.76 29.50
CA ALA A 15 16.74 8.07 28.60
C ALA A 15 17.59 7.12 27.75
N ALA A 16 17.38 5.80 27.90
CA ALA A 16 17.99 4.85 26.99
C ALA A 16 17.48 5.15 25.56
N PRO A 17 18.35 5.10 24.54
CA PRO A 17 17.89 5.24 23.16
C PRO A 17 16.87 4.14 22.88
N ALA A 18 15.69 4.52 22.38
CA ALA A 18 14.74 3.55 21.87
C ALA A 18 15.43 2.76 20.74
N ALA A 19 15.50 1.43 20.88
CA ALA A 19 16.02 0.59 19.82
C ALA A 19 15.07 0.68 18.63
N ALA A 20 15.60 0.90 17.43
CA ALA A 20 14.81 0.72 16.21
C ALA A 20 14.76 -0.77 15.88
N ALA A 21 13.60 -1.25 15.45
CA ALA A 21 13.40 -2.60 14.98
C ALA A 21 12.58 -2.58 13.68
N ASP A 22 12.75 -3.62 12.87
CA ASP A 22 12.14 -3.74 11.55
C ASP A 22 11.22 -4.96 11.50
N PHE A 23 10.07 -4.80 10.86
CA PHE A 23 9.15 -5.87 10.49
C PHE A 23 9.05 -5.93 8.96
N PRO A 24 9.55 -7.01 8.32
CA PRO A 24 9.42 -7.16 6.88
C PRO A 24 7.95 -7.33 6.50
N LEU A 25 7.53 -6.69 5.41
CA LEU A 25 6.18 -6.77 4.89
C LEU A 25 6.11 -7.80 3.76
N SER A 26 5.10 -8.65 3.85
CA SER A 26 4.61 -9.48 2.75
C SER A 26 3.10 -9.48 2.84
N PHE A 27 2.43 -9.42 1.69
CA PHE A 27 0.98 -9.40 1.64
C PHE A 27 0.42 -10.59 0.87
N THR A 28 -0.77 -11.01 1.28
CA THR A 28 -1.67 -11.82 0.48
C THR A 28 -2.81 -10.93 0.00
N ALA A 29 -2.81 -10.52 -1.28
CA ALA A 29 -3.84 -9.68 -1.87
C ALA A 29 -5.16 -10.44 -2.04
N ASP A 30 -6.29 -9.77 -1.81
CA ASP A 30 -7.62 -10.32 -2.07
C ASP A 30 -7.86 -10.38 -3.59
N GLY A 31 -8.64 -11.37 -4.05
CA GLY A 31 -8.93 -11.55 -5.48
C GLY A 31 -9.61 -10.37 -6.16
N THR A 32 -10.34 -9.55 -5.38
CA THR A 32 -11.01 -8.34 -5.87
C THR A 32 -10.08 -7.15 -6.06
N SER A 33 -8.78 -7.30 -5.77
CA SER A 33 -7.79 -6.24 -5.97
C SER A 33 -7.68 -5.86 -7.45
N ARG A 34 -7.57 -4.57 -7.74
CA ARG A 34 -7.64 -4.03 -9.10
C ARG A 34 -6.59 -2.97 -9.38
N TRP A 35 -6.24 -2.92 -10.66
CA TRP A 35 -5.49 -1.84 -11.29
C TRP A 35 -6.37 -1.20 -12.35
N TYR A 36 -6.38 0.13 -12.43
CA TYR A 36 -7.21 0.89 -13.37
C TYR A 36 -6.38 1.85 -14.19
N GLU A 37 -6.78 2.00 -15.45
CA GLU A 37 -6.34 3.03 -16.38
C GLU A 37 -7.57 3.64 -17.03
N PHE A 38 -7.94 4.84 -16.57
CA PHE A 38 -9.20 5.46 -16.96
C PHE A 38 -9.12 6.21 -18.29
N TYR A 39 -7.94 6.33 -18.92
CA TYR A 39 -7.86 6.96 -20.23
C TYR A 39 -8.42 6.03 -21.33
N THR A 40 -8.43 4.71 -21.15
CA THR A 40 -9.19 3.76 -22.01
C THR A 40 -10.40 3.13 -21.33
N ASP A 41 -10.79 3.60 -20.14
CA ASP A 41 -11.81 3.00 -19.29
C ASP A 41 -11.54 1.51 -19.00
N SER A 42 -10.28 1.14 -18.75
CA SER A 42 -9.86 -0.26 -18.56
C SER A 42 -9.46 -0.55 -17.12
N PHE A 43 -9.68 -1.79 -16.69
CA PHE A 43 -9.14 -2.33 -15.44
C PHE A 43 -8.66 -3.77 -15.61
N ALA A 44 -7.78 -4.20 -14.72
CA ALA A 44 -7.42 -5.60 -14.50
C ALA A 44 -7.80 -5.98 -13.07
N GLN A 45 -8.20 -7.23 -12.85
CA GLN A 45 -8.58 -7.75 -11.54
C GLN A 45 -7.93 -9.11 -11.31
N LEU A 46 -7.32 -9.27 -10.14
CA LEU A 46 -6.44 -10.39 -9.81
C LEU A 46 -7.13 -11.77 -9.94
N ASP A 47 -8.36 -11.93 -9.46
CA ASP A 47 -9.07 -13.22 -9.57
C ASP A 47 -9.87 -13.40 -10.88
N LYS A 48 -9.59 -12.56 -11.88
CA LYS A 48 -10.39 -12.48 -13.09
C LYS A 48 -9.57 -12.84 -14.32
N GLY A 49 -9.54 -14.14 -14.60
CA GLY A 49 -8.90 -14.68 -15.79
C GLY A 49 -9.42 -14.11 -17.11
N TYR A 50 -8.53 -13.95 -18.09
CA TYR A 50 -8.81 -13.47 -19.44
C TYR A 50 -8.91 -14.61 -20.47
N GLY A 51 -9.93 -14.60 -21.32
CA GLY A 51 -10.07 -15.62 -22.38
C GLY A 51 -10.23 -17.05 -21.85
N GLY A 52 -10.62 -17.19 -20.58
CA GLY A 52 -10.70 -18.47 -19.86
C GLY A 52 -9.38 -18.97 -19.28
N ASP A 53 -8.29 -18.21 -19.38
CA ASP A 53 -7.01 -18.51 -18.72
C ASP A 53 -6.94 -17.75 -17.37
N PRO A 54 -6.92 -18.44 -16.23
CA PRO A 54 -6.82 -17.80 -14.92
C PRO A 54 -5.42 -17.23 -14.63
N ALA A 55 -4.39 -17.55 -15.42
CA ALA A 55 -3.04 -17.02 -15.24
C ALA A 55 -2.81 -15.69 -15.98
N LEU A 56 -3.84 -15.18 -16.65
CA LEU A 56 -3.82 -13.88 -17.32
C LEU A 56 -4.94 -13.05 -16.72
N ASP A 57 -4.65 -11.86 -16.21
CA ASP A 57 -5.72 -10.96 -15.76
C ASP A 57 -6.45 -10.35 -16.97
N GLY A 58 -5.66 -9.97 -17.98
CA GLY A 58 -6.11 -9.18 -19.12
C GLY A 58 -6.72 -7.84 -18.72
N TYR A 59 -7.31 -7.18 -19.70
CA TYR A 59 -8.05 -5.94 -19.47
C TYR A 59 -9.53 -6.14 -19.67
N PHE A 60 -10.31 -5.39 -18.88
CA PHE A 60 -11.75 -5.31 -18.98
C PHE A 60 -12.14 -3.86 -19.13
N ARG A 61 -12.93 -3.57 -20.15
CA ARG A 61 -13.48 -2.23 -20.38
C ARG A 61 -14.70 -2.01 -19.51
N ILE A 62 -14.68 -0.94 -18.72
CA ILE A 62 -15.77 -0.50 -17.86
C ILE A 62 -16.95 -0.05 -18.74
N GLY A 63 -18.15 -0.57 -18.46
CA GLY A 63 -19.37 -0.14 -19.12
C GLY A 63 -19.71 1.32 -18.77
N ALA A 64 -20.24 2.09 -19.73
CA ALA A 64 -20.50 3.53 -19.57
C ALA A 64 -21.46 3.90 -18.41
N GLU A 65 -22.28 2.95 -17.94
CA GLU A 65 -23.21 3.14 -16.82
C GLU A 65 -22.76 2.42 -15.53
N ALA A 66 -21.60 1.77 -15.54
CA ALA A 66 -21.08 1.05 -14.38
C ALA A 66 -20.39 2.00 -13.39
N ASP A 67 -20.39 1.61 -12.12
CA ASP A 67 -19.49 2.20 -11.13
C ASP A 67 -18.03 1.91 -11.55
N PRO A 68 -17.17 2.94 -11.70
CA PRO A 68 -15.79 2.75 -12.15
C PRO A 68 -14.92 1.94 -11.17
N PHE A 69 -15.21 1.97 -9.86
CA PHE A 69 -14.42 1.24 -8.84
C PHE A 69 -15.09 -0.07 -8.40
N ALA A 70 -16.34 -0.28 -8.76
CA ALA A 70 -17.04 -1.54 -8.57
C ALA A 70 -17.83 -1.95 -9.83
N PRO A 71 -17.15 -2.10 -10.98
CA PRO A 71 -17.85 -2.31 -12.24
C PRO A 71 -18.56 -3.65 -12.24
N THR A 72 -19.89 -3.62 -12.39
CA THR A 72 -20.74 -4.81 -12.52
C THR A 72 -21.03 -5.16 -13.99
N MET A 73 -20.72 -4.25 -14.90
CA MET A 73 -20.86 -4.41 -16.34
C MET A 73 -19.54 -4.02 -17.00
N PHE A 74 -18.90 -4.98 -17.67
CA PHE A 74 -17.65 -4.80 -18.39
C PHE A 74 -17.54 -5.88 -19.49
N GLU A 75 -16.66 -5.66 -20.45
CA GLU A 75 -16.31 -6.61 -21.50
C GLU A 75 -14.79 -6.81 -21.56
N GLU A 76 -14.33 -7.97 -22.01
CA GLU A 76 -12.91 -8.19 -22.27
C GLU A 76 -12.39 -7.16 -23.29
N ALA A 77 -11.27 -6.54 -22.98
CA ALA A 77 -10.61 -5.52 -23.77
C ALA A 77 -9.15 -5.90 -23.98
N ALA A 78 -8.61 -5.51 -25.14
CA ALA A 78 -7.20 -5.70 -25.49
C ALA A 78 -6.73 -7.17 -25.47
N ASP A 79 -5.49 -7.40 -25.05
CA ASP A 79 -4.83 -8.71 -24.95
C ASP A 79 -4.79 -9.21 -23.48
N GLY A 80 -4.52 -10.50 -23.30
CA GLY A 80 -4.40 -11.12 -21.99
C GLY A 80 -3.09 -10.77 -21.31
N ALA A 81 -2.91 -9.49 -20.97
CA ALA A 81 -1.79 -9.03 -20.16
C ALA A 81 -1.82 -9.69 -18.77
N ASP A 82 -0.64 -9.96 -18.21
CA ASP A 82 -0.48 -10.42 -16.84
C ASP A 82 -0.11 -9.19 -16.00
N VAL A 83 -1.12 -8.56 -15.40
CA VAL A 83 -0.98 -7.35 -14.60
C VAL A 83 -0.49 -7.69 -13.20
N PHE A 84 -0.83 -8.86 -12.69
CA PHE A 84 -0.46 -9.38 -11.38
C PHE A 84 0.42 -10.64 -11.53
N PRO A 85 1.70 -10.51 -11.93
CA PRO A 85 2.57 -11.65 -12.28
C PRO A 85 2.89 -12.61 -11.12
N HIS A 86 2.57 -12.20 -9.89
CA HIS A 86 2.70 -13.02 -8.69
C HIS A 86 1.35 -13.33 -8.03
N GLU A 87 0.25 -13.11 -8.75
CA GLU A 87 -1.11 -13.39 -8.29
C GLU A 87 -1.36 -12.73 -6.94
N HIS A 88 -1.85 -13.49 -5.97
CA HIS A 88 -2.09 -13.02 -4.61
C HIS A 88 -0.82 -12.75 -3.79
N ALA A 89 0.37 -13.21 -4.21
CA ALA A 89 1.54 -13.36 -3.34
C ALA A 89 2.52 -12.18 -3.44
N PHE A 90 2.24 -11.09 -2.72
CA PHE A 90 3.07 -9.89 -2.71
C PHE A 90 4.20 -10.03 -1.67
N THR A 91 5.13 -10.94 -1.95
CA THR A 91 6.22 -11.27 -1.03
C THR A 91 7.29 -10.19 -0.97
N ASN A 92 7.83 -9.94 0.23
CA ASN A 92 8.89 -8.96 0.49
C ASN A 92 8.62 -7.57 -0.11
N ILE A 93 7.37 -7.12 -0.07
CA ILE A 93 6.94 -5.85 -0.64
C ILE A 93 7.51 -4.64 0.10
N GLY A 94 8.08 -4.81 1.30
CA GLY A 94 8.63 -3.68 2.04
C GLY A 94 8.99 -3.97 3.49
N THR A 95 9.00 -2.92 4.30
CA THR A 95 9.40 -2.96 5.72
C THR A 95 8.66 -1.89 6.51
N ILE A 96 8.24 -2.20 7.73
CA ILE A 96 7.86 -1.24 8.77
C ILE A 96 9.00 -1.14 9.78
N SER A 97 9.53 0.06 9.98
CA SER A 97 10.44 0.35 11.09
C SER A 97 9.67 0.97 12.26
N TYR A 98 9.96 0.56 13.49
CA TYR A 98 9.33 1.06 14.71
C TYR A 98 10.35 1.27 15.85
N ALA A 99 10.02 2.18 16.78
CA ALA A 99 10.91 2.53 17.90
C ALA A 99 10.54 1.78 19.19
N GLY A 100 11.16 0.63 19.40
CA GLY A 100 11.15 -0.11 20.66
C GLY A 100 11.64 -1.54 20.53
N SER A 101 11.53 -2.30 21.62
CA SER A 101 11.94 -3.70 21.66
C SER A 101 11.21 -4.46 22.76
N GLY A 102 11.16 -5.79 22.62
CA GLY A 102 10.43 -6.67 23.53
C GLY A 102 8.92 -6.63 23.27
N ASP A 103 8.15 -7.00 24.29
CA ASP A 103 6.69 -6.95 24.22
C ASP A 103 6.18 -5.53 24.51
N GLY A 104 5.21 -5.08 23.74
CA GLY A 104 4.63 -3.74 23.89
C GLY A 104 4.09 -3.18 22.58
N THR A 105 3.64 -1.93 22.64
CA THR A 105 3.18 -1.17 21.48
C THR A 105 4.16 -0.05 21.21
N PHE A 106 4.66 0.00 19.98
CA PHE A 106 5.74 0.89 19.57
C PHE A 106 5.32 1.76 18.40
N PRO A 107 5.70 3.04 18.38
CA PRO A 107 5.37 3.93 17.27
C PRO A 107 6.15 3.53 16.01
N ILE A 108 5.46 3.55 14.88
CA ILE A 108 6.06 3.40 13.55
C ILE A 108 6.87 4.66 13.24
N THR A 109 8.07 4.47 12.69
CA THR A 109 9.00 5.55 12.36
C THR A 109 9.27 5.67 10.87
N ALA A 110 9.16 4.57 10.12
CA ALA A 110 9.31 4.55 8.68
C ALA A 110 8.55 3.37 8.08
N VAL A 111 8.16 3.53 6.81
CA VAL A 111 7.61 2.46 5.99
C VAL A 111 8.24 2.56 4.61
N THR A 112 8.65 1.43 4.05
CA THR A 112 9.06 1.30 2.65
C THR A 112 8.13 0.33 1.96
N LEU A 113 7.76 0.60 0.72
CA LEU A 113 7.00 -0.30 -0.14
C LEU A 113 7.57 -0.28 -1.56
N ASP A 114 7.59 -1.45 -2.20
CA ASP A 114 7.96 -1.68 -3.59
C ASP A 114 6.91 -2.61 -4.23
N VAL A 115 5.97 -2.00 -4.95
CA VAL A 115 4.80 -2.70 -5.52
C VAL A 115 5.07 -3.11 -6.98
N SER A 116 6.06 -2.52 -7.67
CA SER A 116 6.30 -2.74 -9.10
C SER A 116 6.57 -4.19 -9.51
N PRO A 117 7.18 -5.04 -8.66
CA PRO A 117 7.31 -6.46 -9.00
C PRO A 117 5.98 -7.22 -9.00
N HIS A 118 4.92 -6.68 -8.39
CA HIS A 118 3.67 -7.39 -8.10
C HIS A 118 2.46 -6.86 -8.86
N VAL A 119 2.51 -5.62 -9.31
CA VAL A 119 1.48 -5.00 -10.16
C VAL A 119 2.20 -4.27 -11.27
N THR A 120 2.09 -4.70 -12.53
CA THR A 120 2.80 -4.04 -13.64
C THR A 120 1.98 -2.89 -14.22
N ALA A 121 2.67 -1.83 -14.66
CA ALA A 121 2.09 -0.74 -15.47
C ALA A 121 2.59 -0.76 -16.93
N GLU A 122 3.38 -1.78 -17.31
CA GLU A 122 3.96 -1.93 -18.66
C GLU A 122 2.91 -2.08 -19.77
N HIS A 123 1.67 -2.36 -19.38
CA HIS A 123 0.57 -2.61 -20.30
C HIS A 123 -0.47 -1.47 -20.32
N GLY A 124 -0.29 -0.41 -19.52
CA GLY A 124 -1.10 0.80 -19.62
C GLY A 124 -0.77 1.64 -20.87
N VAL A 125 -1.55 2.70 -21.11
CA VAL A 125 -1.36 3.60 -22.28
C VAL A 125 0.06 4.13 -22.40
N LEU A 126 0.72 4.39 -21.27
CA LEU A 126 2.11 4.83 -21.29
C LEU A 126 3.11 3.67 -21.37
N GLY A 127 2.75 2.48 -20.90
CA GLY A 127 3.52 1.24 -21.03
C GLY A 127 4.89 1.27 -20.35
N THR A 128 4.96 1.71 -19.11
CA THR A 128 6.22 2.02 -18.42
C THR A 128 6.27 1.56 -16.98
N ASP A 129 7.48 1.50 -16.43
CA ASP A 129 7.75 1.23 -15.02
C ASP A 129 7.21 2.36 -14.12
N TYR A 130 7.16 2.09 -12.81
CA TYR A 130 6.83 3.08 -11.79
C TYR A 130 7.62 2.83 -10.52
N ARG A 131 7.63 3.82 -9.63
CA ARG A 131 8.18 3.69 -8.27
C ARG A 131 7.18 4.10 -7.23
N THR A 132 7.26 3.51 -6.05
CA THR A 132 6.40 3.84 -4.89
C THR A 132 7.18 4.57 -3.82
N THR A 133 6.56 5.57 -3.21
CA THR A 133 7.07 6.30 -2.06
C THR A 133 6.00 6.37 -0.98
N VAL A 134 6.38 6.12 0.27
CA VAL A 134 5.49 6.21 1.43
C VAL A 134 5.89 7.43 2.25
N GLY A 135 4.94 8.32 2.50
CA GLY A 135 5.13 9.59 3.19
C GLY A 135 4.35 9.63 4.50
N SER A 136 4.96 10.25 5.51
CA SER A 136 4.32 10.57 6.79
C SER A 136 3.62 9.38 7.47
N PRO A 137 4.27 8.22 7.66
CA PRO A 137 3.62 7.10 8.33
C PRO A 137 3.29 7.46 9.79
N VAL A 138 2.04 7.25 10.17
CA VAL A 138 1.55 7.43 11.54
C VAL A 138 0.90 6.14 11.98
N GLY A 139 1.37 5.59 13.09
CA GLY A 139 0.87 4.30 13.51
C GLY A 139 1.68 3.63 14.61
N THR A 140 1.30 2.41 14.91
CA THR A 140 1.94 1.57 15.92
C THR A 140 2.03 0.12 15.48
N VAL A 141 3.08 -0.56 15.94
CA VAL A 141 3.22 -2.02 15.90
C VAL A 141 3.08 -2.55 17.32
N THR A 142 2.27 -3.58 17.54
CA THR A 142 2.21 -4.29 18.80
C THR A 142 2.93 -5.63 18.69
N VAL A 143 3.84 -5.89 19.62
CA VAL A 143 4.63 -7.12 19.72
C VAL A 143 4.28 -7.85 21.01
N SER A 144 4.07 -9.16 20.94
CA SER A 144 3.84 -10.04 22.10
C SER A 144 4.48 -11.39 21.86
N GLY A 145 5.31 -11.86 22.80
CA GLY A 145 6.05 -13.11 22.67
C GLY A 145 7.04 -13.09 21.50
N GLY A 146 7.54 -11.90 21.13
CA GLY A 146 8.44 -11.71 19.97
C GLY A 146 7.76 -11.79 18.60
N ILE A 147 6.43 -11.81 18.54
CA ILE A 147 5.65 -11.84 17.29
C ILE A 147 4.86 -10.53 17.18
N VAL A 148 4.74 -9.99 15.97
CA VAL A 148 3.84 -8.85 15.71
C VAL A 148 2.40 -9.33 15.74
N THR A 149 1.57 -8.76 16.61
CA THR A 149 0.18 -9.18 16.81
C THR A 149 -0.85 -8.14 16.39
N ASP A 150 -0.43 -6.92 16.06
CA ASP A 150 -1.30 -5.88 15.53
C ASP A 150 -0.44 -4.82 14.82
N VAL A 151 -0.90 -4.37 13.66
CA VAL A 151 -0.38 -3.20 12.98
C VAL A 151 -1.50 -2.18 12.85
N ARG A 152 -1.23 -0.93 13.23
CA ARG A 152 -2.08 0.23 12.92
C ARG A 152 -1.22 1.20 12.15
N LEU A 153 -1.59 1.51 10.92
CA LEU A 153 -0.85 2.45 10.09
C LEU A 153 -1.82 3.26 9.26
N GLU A 154 -1.56 4.55 9.18
CA GLU A 154 -2.06 5.44 8.15
C GLU A 154 -0.86 6.15 7.55
N ALA A 155 -0.73 6.11 6.23
CA ALA A 155 0.34 6.79 5.50
C ALA A 155 -0.17 7.33 4.18
N ALA A 156 0.43 8.42 3.71
CA ALA A 156 0.30 8.82 2.32
C ALA A 156 1.17 7.88 1.48
N ILE A 157 0.67 7.46 0.33
CA ILE A 157 1.49 6.79 -0.68
C ILE A 157 1.41 7.57 -1.97
N ARG A 158 2.51 7.57 -2.71
CA ARG A 158 2.56 8.07 -4.07
C ARG A 158 3.26 7.04 -4.93
N PHE A 159 2.63 6.63 -6.01
CA PHE A 159 3.37 6.01 -7.10
C PHE A 159 3.65 7.05 -8.18
N GLU A 160 4.82 6.94 -8.79
CA GLU A 160 5.27 7.83 -9.84
C GLU A 160 5.51 6.99 -11.09
N LEU A 161 4.72 7.24 -12.14
CA LEU A 161 4.82 6.54 -13.41
C LEU A 161 5.93 7.17 -14.27
N ASP A 162 6.79 6.35 -14.88
CA ASP A 162 7.88 6.82 -15.71
C ASP A 162 7.40 7.22 -17.13
N ALA A 163 7.03 8.48 -17.33
CA ALA A 163 6.72 9.00 -18.66
C ALA A 163 7.93 9.69 -19.32
N THR A 164 9.17 9.35 -18.94
CA THR A 164 10.37 10.04 -19.45
C THR A 164 10.62 9.82 -20.95
N TYR A 165 10.04 8.77 -21.54
CA TYR A 165 10.10 8.54 -22.98
C TYR A 165 9.32 9.60 -23.79
N ILE A 166 8.33 10.27 -23.17
CA ILE A 166 7.67 11.44 -23.76
C ILE A 166 8.47 12.69 -23.34
N PRO A 167 9.05 13.42 -24.31
CA PRO A 167 9.76 14.65 -24.00
C PRO A 167 8.87 15.59 -23.17
N SER A 168 9.39 16.10 -22.06
CA SER A 168 8.76 17.05 -21.11
C SER A 168 7.80 16.50 -20.04
N MET A 169 7.43 15.21 -20.05
CA MET A 169 6.52 14.66 -19.03
C MET A 169 7.25 14.21 -17.75
N GLY A 170 8.37 13.50 -17.88
CA GLY A 170 9.15 13.06 -16.72
C GLY A 170 8.38 12.02 -15.89
N TRP A 171 8.50 12.09 -14.56
CA TRP A 171 7.78 11.21 -13.64
C TRP A 171 6.42 11.82 -13.29
N LEU A 172 5.35 11.06 -13.50
CA LEU A 172 3.97 11.49 -13.25
C LEU A 172 3.51 11.00 -11.89
N PRO A 173 3.24 11.90 -10.92
CA PRO A 173 2.81 11.50 -9.59
C PRO A 173 1.32 11.16 -9.56
N TYR A 174 0.97 10.14 -8.79
CA TYR A 174 -0.41 9.78 -8.43
C TYR A 174 -0.48 9.56 -6.91
N ASP A 175 -1.28 10.37 -6.22
CA ASP A 175 -1.41 10.37 -4.77
C ASP A 175 -2.50 9.41 -4.26
N GLY A 176 -2.24 8.78 -3.11
CA GLY A 176 -3.14 7.85 -2.47
C GLY A 176 -2.85 7.63 -0.99
N THR A 177 -3.43 6.56 -0.45
CA THR A 177 -3.35 6.18 0.97
C THR A 177 -2.95 4.72 1.13
N LEU A 178 -2.21 4.47 2.20
CA LEU A 178 -1.94 3.15 2.74
C LEU A 178 -2.48 3.10 4.17
N SER A 179 -3.46 2.23 4.40
CA SER A 179 -3.99 1.94 5.73
C SER A 179 -3.70 0.48 6.11
N MET A 180 -3.39 0.24 7.38
CA MET A 180 -3.29 -1.09 7.95
C MET A 180 -3.98 -1.15 9.30
N ALA A 181 -4.73 -2.22 9.52
CA ALA A 181 -5.43 -2.45 10.77
C ALA A 181 -5.46 -3.94 11.10
N GLY A 182 -4.78 -4.32 12.19
CA GLY A 182 -4.58 -5.73 12.52
C GLY A 182 -3.70 -6.41 11.47
N ASP A 183 -4.22 -7.48 10.87
CA ASP A 183 -3.59 -8.23 9.79
C ASP A 183 -4.11 -7.84 8.40
N ARG A 184 -4.80 -6.71 8.25
CA ARG A 184 -5.36 -6.24 6.98
C ARG A 184 -4.63 -5.00 6.47
N PHE A 185 -4.53 -4.89 5.15
CA PHE A 185 -4.07 -3.68 4.48
C PHE A 185 -5.10 -3.21 3.45
N ASP A 186 -5.08 -1.91 3.21
CA ASP A 186 -5.78 -1.21 2.15
C ASP A 186 -4.79 -0.23 1.52
N LEU A 187 -4.49 -0.46 0.24
CA LEU A 187 -3.63 0.39 -0.58
C LEU A 187 -4.49 0.92 -1.73
N PHE A 188 -4.88 2.19 -1.58
CA PHE A 188 -5.73 2.87 -2.53
C PHE A 188 -4.99 4.07 -3.13
N VAL A 189 -4.96 4.14 -4.46
CA VAL A 189 -4.44 5.30 -5.20
C VAL A 189 -5.48 5.68 -6.23
N ASP A 190 -5.84 6.95 -6.30
CA ASP A 190 -6.75 7.48 -7.31
C ASP A 190 -6.45 8.96 -7.50
N ASP A 191 -5.76 9.26 -8.59
CA ASP A 191 -5.36 10.63 -8.89
C ASP A 191 -5.31 10.85 -10.41
N GLU A 192 -5.33 12.11 -10.81
CA GLU A 192 -5.27 12.51 -12.22
C GLU A 192 -4.10 13.45 -12.49
N TYR A 193 -3.38 13.16 -13.58
CA TYR A 193 -2.37 14.02 -14.13
C TYR A 193 -2.89 14.72 -15.38
N ALA A 194 -3.13 16.03 -15.26
CA ALA A 194 -3.50 16.86 -16.40
C ALA A 194 -2.29 17.11 -17.32
N PHE A 195 -2.48 16.90 -18.62
CA PHE A 195 -1.48 17.18 -19.65
C PHE A 195 -2.12 17.87 -20.87
N ALA A 196 -1.34 18.17 -21.91
CA ALA A 196 -1.78 19.00 -23.03
C ALA A 196 -2.98 18.45 -23.82
N HIS A 197 -3.28 17.15 -23.73
CA HIS A 197 -4.32 16.49 -24.52
C HIS A 197 -5.41 15.80 -23.67
N GLY A 198 -5.44 16.04 -22.36
CA GLY A 198 -6.44 15.46 -21.47
C GLY A 198 -5.90 15.23 -20.07
N ASN A 199 -6.52 14.27 -19.37
CA ASN A 199 -6.07 13.80 -18.07
C ASN A 199 -5.69 12.32 -18.20
N LEU A 200 -4.56 11.95 -17.62
CA LEU A 200 -4.22 10.56 -17.35
C LEU A 200 -4.65 10.28 -15.92
N ARG A 201 -5.58 9.35 -15.72
CA ARG A 201 -6.01 8.94 -14.39
C ARG A 201 -5.74 7.45 -14.24
N TYR A 202 -4.96 7.12 -13.23
CA TYR A 202 -4.63 5.76 -12.87
C TYR A 202 -5.06 5.52 -11.44
N ALA A 203 -5.49 4.29 -11.16
CA ALA A 203 -5.85 3.93 -9.81
C ALA A 203 -5.40 2.52 -9.43
N TRP A 204 -5.13 2.35 -8.14
CA TRP A 204 -4.96 1.05 -7.48
C TRP A 204 -6.03 0.93 -6.41
N ASP A 205 -6.61 -0.26 -6.33
CA ASP A 205 -7.53 -0.65 -5.27
C ASP A 205 -7.08 -2.04 -4.81
N LEU A 206 -6.11 -2.06 -3.90
CA LEU A 206 -5.42 -3.28 -3.48
C LEU A 206 -5.73 -3.51 -2.00
N THR A 207 -6.45 -4.59 -1.72
CA THR A 207 -6.79 -4.98 -0.35
C THR A 207 -6.27 -6.37 -0.05
N GLY A 208 -6.08 -6.71 1.22
CA GLY A 208 -5.68 -8.05 1.57
C GLY A 208 -5.20 -8.23 2.99
N ARG A 209 -4.33 -9.20 3.19
CA ARG A 209 -3.74 -9.55 4.49
C ARG A 209 -2.25 -9.26 4.55
N ILE A 210 -1.78 -8.93 5.74
CA ILE A 210 -0.38 -8.78 6.10
C ILE A 210 0.11 -10.09 6.70
N ASP A 211 1.05 -10.73 6.01
CA ASP A 211 1.58 -12.00 6.45
C ASP A 211 2.40 -11.83 7.73
N GLY A 212 2.28 -12.78 8.65
CA GLY A 212 3.05 -12.78 9.90
C GLY A 212 2.56 -11.82 10.99
N VAL A 213 1.43 -11.12 10.78
CA VAL A 213 0.72 -10.41 11.84
C VAL A 213 -0.31 -11.34 12.49
N GLY A 214 -0.21 -11.52 13.80
CA GLY A 214 -1.17 -12.31 14.55
C GLY A 214 -2.58 -11.70 14.41
N GLY A 215 -3.56 -12.48 13.98
CA GLY A 215 -4.93 -12.00 13.77
C GLY A 215 -5.56 -11.45 15.06
N ALA A 216 -5.44 -10.14 15.29
CA ALA A 216 -6.24 -9.44 16.29
C ALA A 216 -7.68 -9.34 15.78
N ALA A 217 -8.66 -9.50 16.68
CA ALA A 217 -10.07 -9.38 16.34
C ALA A 217 -10.35 -8.03 15.65
N ASP A 218 -10.79 -8.13 14.40
CA ASP A 218 -11.11 -7.04 13.51
C ASP A 218 -12.21 -6.15 14.11
N ARG A 219 -11.96 -4.84 14.20
CA ARG A 219 -12.98 -3.87 14.63
C ARG A 219 -13.09 -2.68 13.69
N ILE A 220 -12.19 -2.55 12.71
CA ILE A 220 -12.21 -1.43 11.76
C ILE A 220 -12.95 -1.83 10.48
N PHE A 221 -12.93 -3.12 10.08
CA PHE A 221 -13.67 -3.57 8.89
C PHE A 221 -15.07 -4.14 9.22
N ASP A 222 -15.40 -4.34 10.50
CA ASP A 222 -16.74 -4.77 10.94
C ASP A 222 -17.83 -3.70 10.73
N SER A 223 -17.46 -2.43 10.53
CA SER A 223 -18.44 -1.35 10.31
C SER A 223 -18.86 -1.15 8.86
N GLY A 224 -18.17 -1.74 7.88
CA GLY A 224 -18.36 -1.40 6.47
C GLY A 224 -17.98 0.06 6.19
N PHE A 225 -17.39 0.32 5.04
CA PHE A 225 -17.46 1.67 4.48
C PHE A 225 -18.85 1.77 3.83
N ASP A 226 -19.76 2.51 4.48
CA ASP A 226 -20.95 3.07 3.84
C ASP A 226 -20.56 4.28 2.97
#